data_AF-A0A915E9E3-F1
#
_entry.id   AF-A0A915E9E3-F1
#
_cell.length_a   1.000
_cell.length_b   1.000
_cell.length_c   1.000
_cell.angle_alpha   90.00
_cell.angle_beta   90.00
_cell.angle_gamma   90.00
#
_symmetry.space_group_name_H-M   'P 1'
#
loop_
_entity.id
_entity.type
_entity.pdbx_description
1 polymer ?
#
loop_
_entity_poly.entity_id
_entity_poly.type
_entity_poly.pdbx_seq_one_letter_code
_entity_poly.pdbx_strand_id
1 'polypeptide(L)'
;MGAYKYMQEIWRKKQSDVMRYLLRIRCWQYRQLSAIHRCPRPTRPEKARRYVIYRVRIRGGRKRQSPKVRPMSVAEARVGRRCGGLRVLNSYWVGQDSTYKFFEIILIDPSHKAIRRNPDTQWITKPVHKHREMRGLTSAGRKSRGLGKGYKFTKTVGGSRRKYEPYSSCHCFISAGKGGSGLARYNGIGGTGGFIYIRPMENLSFDYFSFPTKVIGEHGGSATKAKLVGRNARDTVVNVPLGLVCVDEEGTIRAQCTTLNRKYLLAKGGRGGCAETSFNSSSSQGSETRGKVVSGNKRGPIWDRYDEVTIDSTGQVDWQPSEQSENSGSTEGSALERLLNEIDEEKNKSGRLKQELIRALNHGSVTF
;
A
#
# COMPACT_ATOMS: atom_id res chain seq x y z
N MET A 1 19.85 44.12 8.28
CA MET A 1 19.14 43.03 9.01
C MET A 1 18.46 43.63 10.23
N GLY A 2 17.21 43.26 10.56
CA GLY A 2 16.52 43.80 11.76
C GLY A 2 16.92 43.10 13.07
N ALA A 3 16.71 43.76 14.22
CA ALA A 3 17.05 43.25 15.55
C ALA A 3 16.53 41.83 15.84
N TYR A 4 15.31 41.53 15.40
CA TYR A 4 14.70 40.20 15.59
C TYR A 4 15.42 39.08 14.84
N LYS A 5 16.10 39.39 13.73
CA LYS A 5 16.89 38.40 12.99
C LYS A 5 18.10 37.97 13.83
N TYR A 6 18.77 38.90 14.49
CA TYR A 6 19.85 38.58 15.44
C TYR A 6 19.35 37.74 16.62
N MET A 7 18.19 38.10 17.20
CA MET A 7 17.57 37.28 18.26
C MET A 7 17.31 35.84 17.79
N GLN A 8 16.84 35.67 16.56
CA GLN A 8 16.59 34.36 15.97
C GLN A 8 17.88 33.55 15.81
N GLU A 9 18.97 34.17 15.36
CA GLU A 9 20.29 33.51 15.25
C GLU A 9 20.85 33.09 16.61
N ILE A 10 20.73 33.94 17.63
CA ILE A 10 21.11 33.59 19.01
C ILE A 10 20.34 32.34 19.48
N TRP A 11 19.03 32.30 19.23
CA TRP A 11 18.20 31.15 19.59
C TRP A 11 18.44 29.90 18.74
N ARG A 12 19.09 30.00 17.58
CA ARG A 12 19.53 28.83 16.80
C ARG A 12 20.71 28.15 17.52
N LYS A 13 21.69 28.93 17.98
CA LYS A 13 22.88 28.46 18.72
C LYS A 13 22.60 28.22 20.22
N LYS A 14 21.69 27.29 20.55
CA LYS A 14 21.30 27.01 21.96
C LYS A 14 22.40 26.39 22.83
N GLN A 15 23.41 25.81 22.21
CA GLN A 15 24.55 25.19 22.89
C GLN A 15 25.69 26.18 23.16
N SER A 16 25.55 27.46 22.80
CA SER A 16 26.53 28.47 23.22
C SER A 16 26.46 28.69 24.74
N ASP A 17 27.57 29.16 25.32
CA ASP A 17 27.67 29.35 26.78
C ASP A 17 26.66 30.37 27.29
N VAL A 18 26.45 31.47 26.56
CA VAL A 18 25.41 32.47 26.85
C VAL A 18 24.02 31.82 26.91
N MET A 19 23.65 31.03 25.89
CA MET A 19 22.33 30.41 25.85
C MET A 19 22.17 29.31 26.90
N ARG A 20 23.21 28.51 27.15
CA ARG A 20 23.20 27.50 28.22
C ARG A 20 23.01 28.13 29.59
N TYR A 21 23.76 29.19 29.89
CA TYR A 21 23.64 29.97 31.13
C TYR A 21 22.22 30.52 31.31
N LEU A 22 21.69 31.21 30.30
CA LEU A 22 20.34 31.78 30.33
C LEU A 22 19.25 30.70 30.47
N LEU A 23 19.37 29.58 29.77
CA LEU A 23 18.41 28.47 29.85
C LEU A 23 18.47 27.79 31.22
N ARG A 24 19.64 27.67 31.85
CA ARG A 24 19.80 27.07 33.18
C ARG A 24 19.11 27.91 34.25
N ILE A 25 19.36 29.22 34.28
CA ILE A 25 18.72 30.15 35.23
C ILE A 25 17.20 30.17 35.04
N ARG A 26 16.74 30.24 33.78
CA ARG A 26 15.30 30.21 33.46
C ARG A 26 14.65 28.90 33.90
N CYS A 27 15.26 27.76 33.60
CA CYS A 27 14.73 26.46 34.03
C CYS A 27 14.66 26.34 35.56
N TRP A 28 15.60 26.93 36.30
CA TRP A 28 15.51 27.03 37.77
C TRP A 28 14.30 27.88 38.19
N GLN A 29 14.16 29.10 37.66
CA GLN A 29 13.03 29.97 37.97
C GLN A 29 11.68 29.30 37.64
N TYR A 30 11.59 28.63 36.50
CA TYR A 30 10.34 28.00 36.03
C TYR A 30 9.92 26.80 36.88
N ARG A 31 10.85 26.18 37.61
CA ARG A 31 10.53 25.09 38.56
C ARG A 31 9.81 25.59 39.79
N GLN A 32 10.20 26.77 40.28
CA GLN A 32 9.60 27.40 41.46
C GLN A 32 8.18 27.90 41.19
N LEU A 33 7.88 28.23 39.93
CA LEU A 33 6.54 28.65 39.52
C LEU A 33 5.54 27.48 39.44
N SER A 34 4.26 27.84 39.51
CA SER A 34 3.16 26.89 39.35
C SER A 34 3.16 26.22 37.97
N ALA A 35 2.49 25.06 37.88
CA ALA A 35 2.54 24.24 36.67
C ALA A 35 1.96 24.93 35.41
N ILE A 36 1.00 25.83 35.60
CA ILE A 36 0.45 26.71 34.58
C ILE A 36 0.48 28.14 35.15
N HIS A 37 1.34 28.98 34.59
CA HIS A 37 1.63 30.32 35.07
C HIS A 37 1.39 31.35 33.97
N ARG A 38 0.72 32.47 34.29
CA ARG A 38 0.50 33.57 33.34
C ARG A 38 1.78 34.39 33.20
N CYS A 39 2.33 34.50 31.99
CA CYS A 39 3.51 35.31 31.75
C CYS A 39 3.11 36.73 31.32
N PRO A 40 3.65 37.78 31.97
CA PRO A 40 3.35 39.16 31.58
C PRO A 40 3.94 39.51 30.20
N ARG A 41 5.06 38.89 29.82
CA ARG A 41 5.74 39.09 28.54
C ARG A 41 6.29 37.78 27.98
N PRO A 42 6.40 37.64 26.65
CA PRO A 42 7.01 36.48 26.02
C PRO A 42 8.49 36.39 26.41
N THR A 43 8.98 35.18 26.65
CA THR A 43 10.44 34.95 26.73
C THR A 43 11.10 35.16 25.35
N ARG A 44 10.30 34.98 24.28
CA ARG A 44 10.71 35.05 22.88
C ARG A 44 9.83 36.04 22.10
N PRO A 45 10.11 37.35 22.18
CA PRO A 45 9.29 38.38 21.54
C PRO A 45 9.35 38.31 20.00
N GLU A 46 10.37 37.65 19.43
CA GLU A 46 10.44 37.38 18.00
C GLU A 46 9.39 36.36 17.53
N LYS A 47 8.87 35.52 18.45
CA LYS A 47 7.86 34.50 18.16
C LYS A 47 6.44 34.89 18.53
N ALA A 48 6.26 35.68 19.58
CA ALA A 48 4.95 36.10 20.07
C ALA A 48 4.98 37.59 20.38
N ARG A 49 4.00 38.33 19.84
CA ARG A 49 3.88 39.77 20.05
C ARG A 49 2.44 40.09 20.45
N ARG A 50 2.25 40.90 21.49
CA ARG A 50 0.96 41.52 21.86
C ARG A 50 -0.19 40.54 22.17
N TYR A 51 0.12 39.31 22.57
CA TYR A 51 -0.89 38.29 22.94
C TYR A 51 -0.75 37.88 24.41
N VAL A 52 -1.79 37.22 24.94
CA VAL A 52 -1.77 36.66 26.29
C VAL A 52 -0.94 35.38 26.29
N ILE A 53 0.00 35.25 27.23
CA ILE A 53 0.95 34.12 27.24
C ILE A 53 0.82 33.37 28.55
N TYR A 54 0.72 32.04 28.42
CA TYR A 54 0.80 31.13 29.55
C TYR A 54 1.99 30.21 29.39
N ARG A 55 2.79 30.07 30.45
CA ARG A 55 3.85 29.07 30.54
C ARG A 55 3.33 27.83 31.22
N VAL A 56 3.64 26.68 30.64
CA VAL A 56 3.24 25.38 31.18
C VAL A 56 4.43 24.43 31.24
N ARG A 57 4.52 23.70 32.36
CA ARG A 57 5.45 22.58 32.51
C ARG A 57 4.75 21.25 32.25
N ILE A 58 5.39 20.40 31.45
CA ILE A 58 4.94 19.03 31.14
C ILE A 58 6.03 18.06 31.58
N ARG A 59 5.68 17.05 32.38
CA ARG A 59 6.59 15.98 32.79
C ARG A 59 6.92 15.08 31.59
N GLY A 60 8.19 14.73 31.42
CA GLY A 60 8.64 13.75 30.43
C GLY A 60 8.27 12.31 30.83
N GLY A 61 7.96 11.46 29.84
CA GLY A 61 7.66 10.04 30.05
C GLY A 61 6.19 9.73 30.37
N ARG A 62 5.74 8.52 30.01
CA ARG A 62 4.42 7.97 30.38
C ARG A 62 4.61 6.52 30.85
N LYS A 63 3.94 6.14 31.94
CA LYS A 63 3.98 4.77 32.50
C LYS A 63 3.25 3.74 31.62
N ARG A 64 2.24 4.16 30.84
CA ARG A 64 1.44 3.29 29.95
C ARG A 64 1.67 3.60 28.47
N GLN A 65 1.58 2.57 27.62
CA GLN A 65 1.67 2.62 26.17
C GLN A 65 0.40 3.24 25.53
N SER A 66 0.13 4.51 25.80
CA SER A 66 -0.87 5.27 25.02
C SER A 66 -0.25 5.84 23.75
N PRO A 67 -1.05 6.17 22.72
CA PRO A 67 -0.55 6.81 21.50
C PRO A 67 0.36 8.01 21.86
N LYS A 68 1.56 8.04 21.24
CA LYS A 68 2.57 9.08 21.51
C LYS A 68 2.08 10.44 21.01
N VAL A 69 1.32 11.14 21.86
CA VAL A 69 0.96 12.54 21.63
C VAL A 69 2.15 13.42 21.99
N ARG A 70 2.45 14.41 21.15
CA ARG A 70 3.56 15.34 21.39
C ARG A 70 3.34 16.11 22.70
N PRO A 71 4.36 16.26 23.58
CA PRO A 71 4.20 17.01 24.84
C PRO A 71 3.68 18.44 24.66
N MET A 72 4.01 19.07 23.52
CA MET A 72 3.57 20.41 23.17
C MET A 72 2.05 20.50 22.97
N SER A 73 1.40 19.54 22.28
CA SER A 73 -0.06 19.56 22.12
C SER A 73 -0.78 19.23 23.43
N VAL A 74 -0.15 18.44 24.31
CA VAL A 74 -0.66 18.23 25.68
C VAL A 74 -0.61 19.54 26.48
N ALA A 75 0.46 20.33 26.33
CA ALA A 75 0.56 21.65 26.97
C ALA A 75 -0.55 22.61 26.50
N GLU A 76 -0.79 22.67 25.17
CA GLU A 76 -1.88 23.45 24.58
C GLU A 76 -3.25 23.03 25.15
N ALA A 77 -3.52 21.73 25.23
CA ALA A 77 -4.78 21.22 25.76
C ALA A 77 -4.96 21.54 27.25
N ARG A 78 -3.90 21.50 28.07
CA ARG A 78 -3.97 21.88 29.50
C ARG A 78 -4.34 23.36 29.67
N VAL A 79 -3.74 24.25 28.90
CA VAL A 79 -4.08 25.68 28.93
C VAL A 79 -5.47 25.93 28.39
N GLY A 80 -5.84 25.31 27.27
CA GLY A 80 -7.16 25.47 26.66
C GLY A 80 -8.31 25.05 27.59
N ARG A 81 -8.09 24.03 28.43
CA ARG A 81 -9.05 23.66 29.50
C ARG A 81 -9.12 24.68 30.62
N ARG A 82 -7.97 25.19 31.08
CA ARG A 82 -7.94 26.19 32.17
C ARG A 82 -8.50 27.55 31.73
N CYS A 83 -8.26 27.94 30.49
CA CYS A 83 -8.63 29.24 29.93
C CYS A 83 -9.73 29.09 28.87
N GLY A 84 -10.91 28.59 29.26
CA GLY A 84 -12.01 28.29 28.33
C GLY A 84 -12.54 29.50 27.55
N GLY A 85 -12.45 30.70 28.14
CA GLY A 85 -12.82 31.97 27.48
C GLY A 85 -11.84 32.43 26.39
N LEU A 86 -10.61 31.91 26.39
CA LEU A 86 -9.57 32.27 25.43
C LEU A 86 -9.45 31.23 24.31
N ARG A 87 -8.71 31.58 23.26
CA ARG A 87 -8.43 30.70 22.12
C ARG A 87 -6.93 30.45 22.01
N VAL A 88 -6.54 29.17 21.94
CA VAL A 88 -5.16 28.78 21.67
C VAL A 88 -4.83 29.08 20.21
N LEU A 89 -3.82 29.94 19.99
CA LEU A 89 -3.26 30.22 18.67
C LEU A 89 -2.22 29.15 18.31
N ASN A 90 -1.14 29.12 19.08
CA ASN A 90 0.05 28.32 18.85
C ASN A 90 0.87 28.22 20.14
N SER A 91 1.96 27.46 20.10
CA SER A 91 2.88 27.30 21.22
C SER A 91 4.33 27.17 20.77
N TYR A 92 5.26 27.43 21.67
CA TYR A 92 6.68 27.24 21.42
C TYR A 92 7.43 26.76 22.66
N TRP A 93 8.53 26.05 22.42
CA TRP A 93 9.44 25.58 23.46
C TRP A 93 10.31 26.73 23.97
N VAL A 94 10.50 26.77 25.29
CA VAL A 94 11.32 27.78 25.98
C VAL A 94 12.47 27.19 26.78
N GLY A 95 12.34 25.96 27.27
CA GLY A 95 13.35 25.32 28.09
C GLY A 95 12.98 23.87 28.37
N GLN A 96 13.98 23.08 28.75
CA GLN A 96 13.77 21.73 29.26
C GLN A 96 14.79 21.42 30.33
N ASP A 97 14.43 20.46 31.15
CA ASP A 97 15.23 19.85 32.19
C ASP A 97 15.08 18.31 32.08
N SER A 98 15.74 17.54 32.95
CA SER A 98 15.58 16.09 33.00
C SER A 98 14.12 15.67 33.23
N THR A 99 13.41 16.39 34.11
CA THR A 99 12.05 16.02 34.52
C THR A 99 10.96 16.70 33.69
N TYR A 100 11.16 17.97 33.31
CA TYR A 100 10.12 18.81 32.72
C TYR A 100 10.53 19.44 31.39
N LYS A 101 9.54 19.59 30.50
CA LYS A 101 9.61 20.44 29.32
C LYS A 101 8.70 21.65 29.52
N PHE A 102 9.23 22.83 29.24
CA PHE A 102 8.52 24.10 29.41
C PHE A 102 8.11 24.66 28.04
N PHE A 103 6.85 25.03 27.94
CA PHE A 103 6.25 25.62 26.74
C PHE A 103 5.56 26.92 27.09
N GLU A 104 5.64 27.90 26.19
CA GLU A 104 4.79 29.09 26.22
C GLU A 104 3.69 28.92 25.16
N ILE A 105 2.45 29.06 25.60
CA ILE A 105 1.24 28.96 24.80
C ILE A 105 0.70 30.37 24.58
N ILE A 106 0.46 30.69 23.31
CA ILE A 106 -0.09 31.97 22.86
C ILE A 106 -1.61 31.85 22.84
N LEU A 107 -2.26 32.72 23.59
CA LEU A 107 -3.72 32.82 23.68
C LEU A 107 -4.20 34.16 23.11
N ILE A 108 -5.37 34.12 22.49
CA ILE A 108 -6.15 35.29 22.07
C ILE A 108 -7.45 35.35 22.87
N ASP A 109 -7.84 36.55 23.25
CA ASP A 109 -9.20 36.85 23.68
C ASP A 109 -10.08 37.21 22.48
N PRO A 110 -11.09 36.38 22.12
CA PRO A 110 -11.98 36.64 20.99
C PRO A 110 -12.98 37.79 21.25
N SER A 111 -13.19 38.19 22.51
CA SER A 111 -14.12 39.26 22.89
C SER A 111 -13.48 40.65 22.82
N HIS A 112 -12.15 40.73 22.81
CA HIS A 112 -11.44 42.02 22.83
C HIS A 112 -11.62 42.80 21.51
N LYS A 113 -11.99 44.08 21.61
CA LYS A 113 -12.27 44.96 20.45
C LYS A 113 -11.11 45.04 19.46
N ALA A 114 -9.86 45.11 19.94
CA ALA A 114 -8.69 45.18 19.05
C ALA A 114 -8.49 43.92 18.19
N ILE A 115 -8.96 42.75 18.67
CA ILE A 115 -8.91 41.49 17.90
C ILE A 115 -10.07 41.43 16.91
N ARG A 116 -11.26 41.88 17.33
CA ARG A 116 -12.46 41.86 16.50
C ARG A 116 -12.42 42.85 15.34
N ARG A 117 -11.79 44.02 15.55
CA ARG A 117 -11.64 45.08 14.53
C ARG A 117 -10.49 44.83 13.57
N ASN A 118 -9.51 43.99 13.93
CA ASN A 118 -8.37 43.70 13.09
C ASN A 118 -8.69 42.54 12.12
N PRO A 119 -8.71 42.78 10.79
CA PRO A 119 -9.06 41.77 9.79
C PRO A 119 -8.15 40.54 9.82
N ASP A 120 -6.86 40.71 10.12
CA ASP A 120 -5.87 39.62 10.15
C ASP A 120 -6.12 38.62 11.29
N THR A 121 -6.70 39.09 12.39
CA THR A 121 -6.95 38.26 13.58
C THR A 121 -8.40 37.86 13.72
N GLN A 122 -9.34 38.55 13.06
CA GLN A 122 -10.77 38.36 13.24
C GLN A 122 -11.22 36.93 12.95
N TRP A 123 -10.54 36.19 12.07
CA TRP A 123 -10.88 34.79 11.76
C TRP A 123 -11.00 33.92 13.02
N ILE A 124 -10.14 34.10 14.03
CA ILE A 124 -10.12 33.28 15.25
C ILE A 124 -11.38 33.45 16.12
N THR A 125 -12.14 34.53 15.92
CA THR A 125 -13.33 34.86 16.70
C THR A 125 -14.54 34.02 16.29
N LYS A 126 -14.52 33.40 15.10
CA LYS A 126 -15.64 32.58 14.60
C LYS A 126 -15.82 31.31 15.46
N PRO A 127 -17.06 30.84 15.67
CA PRO A 127 -17.36 29.68 16.52
C PRO A 127 -16.73 28.37 16.02
N VAL A 128 -16.42 28.24 14.73
CA VAL A 128 -15.70 27.08 14.19
C VAL A 128 -14.29 26.91 14.76
N HIS A 129 -13.72 27.96 15.37
CA HIS A 129 -12.39 27.95 15.98
C HIS A 129 -12.40 27.77 17.51
N LYS A 130 -13.53 27.37 18.11
CA LYS A 130 -13.57 26.94 19.53
C LYS A 130 -12.71 25.67 19.74
N HIS A 131 -11.92 25.61 20.81
CA HIS A 131 -11.12 24.44 21.18
C HIS A 131 -10.31 23.78 20.03
N ARG A 132 -9.50 24.58 19.33
CA ARG A 132 -8.62 24.10 18.25
C ARG A 132 -7.59 23.08 18.73
N GLU A 133 -7.08 23.28 19.94
CA GLU A 133 -6.12 22.42 20.61
C GLU A 133 -6.68 21.02 20.88
N MET A 134 -7.95 20.91 21.24
CA MET A 134 -8.59 19.61 21.50
C MET A 134 -8.87 18.83 20.22
N ARG A 135 -9.12 19.54 19.11
CA ARG A 135 -9.35 18.95 17.77
C ARG A 135 -8.06 18.74 16.97
N GLY A 136 -6.89 19.07 17.54
CA GLY A 136 -5.60 18.93 16.87
C GLY A 136 -5.43 19.84 15.65
N LEU A 137 -5.99 21.05 15.68
CA LEU A 137 -5.92 22.04 14.60
C LEU A 137 -4.78 23.06 14.78
N THR A 138 -4.11 23.06 15.93
CA THR A 138 -2.87 23.84 16.17
C THR A 138 -1.70 23.25 15.39
N SER A 139 -0.61 24.01 15.23
CA SER A 139 0.59 23.52 14.53
C SER A 139 1.16 22.25 15.17
N ALA A 140 1.18 22.20 16.52
CA ALA A 140 1.62 21.01 17.25
C ALA A 140 0.69 19.81 17.05
N GLY A 141 -0.64 20.03 17.13
CA GLY A 141 -1.64 18.98 16.93
C GLY A 141 -1.69 18.43 15.49
N ARG A 142 -1.57 19.31 14.48
CA ARG A 142 -1.55 18.92 13.07
C ARG A 142 -0.36 18.00 12.75
N LYS A 143 0.81 18.23 13.37
CA LYS A 143 1.98 17.35 13.20
C LYS A 143 1.74 15.93 13.72
N SER A 144 0.91 15.74 14.75
CA SER A 144 0.53 14.39 15.19
C SER A 144 -0.48 13.69 14.28
N ARG A 145 -1.24 14.44 13.47
CA ARG A 145 -2.21 13.85 12.52
C ARG A 145 -1.55 13.19 11.31
N GLY A 146 -0.29 13.54 11.03
CA GLY A 146 0.46 13.00 9.88
C GLY A 146 -0.13 13.44 8.55
N LEU A 147 -0.58 14.70 8.44
CA LEU A 147 -1.05 15.30 7.19
C LEU A 147 0.15 15.72 6.35
N GLY A 148 0.06 15.55 5.02
CA GLY A 148 1.07 16.01 4.09
C GLY A 148 0.69 15.70 2.63
N LYS A 149 1.60 16.00 1.70
CA LYS A 149 1.45 15.70 0.28
C LYS A 149 2.49 14.66 -0.15
N GLY A 150 2.14 13.81 -1.11
CA GLY A 150 3.02 12.77 -1.65
C GLY A 150 2.80 11.39 -1.02
N TYR A 151 3.51 10.39 -1.57
CA TYR A 151 3.30 8.97 -1.28
C TYR A 151 3.44 8.58 0.21
N LYS A 152 4.16 9.36 1.02
CA LYS A 152 4.32 9.11 2.47
C LYS A 152 3.04 9.39 3.27
N PHE A 153 2.07 10.08 2.69
CA PHE A 153 0.87 10.59 3.39
C PHE A 153 -0.44 9.95 2.90
N THR A 154 -0.36 8.83 2.18
CA THR A 154 -1.53 8.11 1.63
C THR A 154 -2.58 7.83 2.70
N LYS A 155 -2.16 7.42 3.90
CA LYS A 155 -3.05 7.14 5.04
C LYS A 155 -3.88 8.33 5.55
N THR A 156 -3.73 9.51 4.96
CA THR A 156 -4.48 10.72 5.30
C THR A 156 -5.13 11.41 4.11
N VAL A 157 -5.14 10.76 2.95
CA VAL A 157 -5.92 11.18 1.78
C VAL A 157 -7.40 11.26 2.21
N GLY A 158 -8.11 12.31 1.79
CA GLY A 158 -9.45 12.65 2.30
C GLY A 158 -9.47 13.42 3.64
N GLY A 159 -8.30 13.78 4.19
CA GLY A 159 -8.14 14.77 5.27
C GLY A 159 -7.93 14.21 6.69
N SER A 160 -8.16 12.91 6.91
CA SER A 160 -7.85 12.25 8.20
C SER A 160 -7.66 10.74 8.03
N ARG A 161 -6.96 10.09 8.96
CA ARG A 161 -6.78 8.64 8.96
C ARG A 161 -8.09 7.85 9.07
N ARG A 162 -9.11 8.44 9.71
CA ARG A 162 -10.43 7.79 9.85
C ARG A 162 -11.23 7.81 8.54
N LYS A 163 -11.01 8.84 7.72
CA LYS A 163 -11.64 8.96 6.38
C LYS A 163 -10.87 8.20 5.30
N TYR A 164 -9.66 7.76 5.60
CA TYR A 164 -8.86 7.03 4.65
C TYR A 164 -9.39 5.61 4.51
N GLU A 165 -9.99 5.32 3.36
CA GLU A 165 -10.29 3.96 2.95
C GLU A 165 -9.09 3.41 2.18
N PRO A 166 -8.44 2.34 2.68
CA PRO A 166 -7.10 1.99 2.25
C PRO A 166 -7.03 1.48 0.80
N TYR A 167 -8.15 1.09 0.20
CA TYR A 167 -8.22 0.57 -1.16
C TYR A 167 -9.65 0.79 -1.67
N SER A 168 -9.85 1.07 -2.95
CA SER A 168 -11.10 0.68 -3.63
C SER A 168 -11.09 -0.84 -3.74
N SER A 169 -11.10 -1.53 -2.59
CA SER A 169 -11.22 -2.97 -2.58
C SER A 169 -12.67 -3.30 -2.81
N CYS A 170 -12.98 -3.64 -4.05
CA CYS A 170 -14.24 -4.23 -4.40
C CYS A 170 -14.20 -5.70 -3.96
N HIS A 171 -15.12 -6.04 -3.05
CA HIS A 171 -15.47 -7.42 -2.81
C HIS A 171 -16.42 -7.83 -3.93
N CYS A 172 -16.05 -8.87 -4.66
CA CYS A 172 -16.87 -9.39 -5.73
C CYS A 172 -17.11 -10.88 -5.51
N PHE A 173 -18.36 -11.29 -5.68
CA PHE A 173 -18.72 -12.70 -5.72
C PHE A 173 -18.55 -13.20 -7.14
N ILE A 174 -17.65 -14.15 -7.35
CA ILE A 174 -17.39 -14.76 -8.65
C ILE A 174 -17.82 -16.21 -8.58
N SER A 175 -18.67 -16.64 -9.51
CA SER A 175 -19.11 -18.03 -9.62
C SER A 175 -19.18 -18.44 -11.08
N ALA A 176 -18.38 -19.42 -11.48
CA ALA A 176 -18.40 -19.91 -12.86
C ALA A 176 -19.72 -20.64 -13.17
N GLY A 177 -20.00 -20.78 -14.46
CA GLY A 177 -21.17 -21.52 -14.91
C GLY A 177 -21.12 -22.97 -14.47
N LYS A 178 -22.20 -23.48 -13.89
CA LYS A 178 -22.44 -24.93 -13.72
C LYS A 178 -22.62 -25.63 -15.08
N GLY A 179 -22.17 -26.89 -15.17
CA GLY A 179 -22.44 -27.75 -16.34
C GLY A 179 -23.89 -28.23 -16.36
N GLY A 180 -24.41 -28.47 -17.56
CA GLY A 180 -25.74 -29.04 -17.78
C GLY A 180 -25.74 -30.55 -17.56
N SER A 181 -26.85 -31.10 -17.05
CA SER A 181 -26.97 -32.54 -16.78
C SER A 181 -27.09 -33.33 -18.08
N GLY A 182 -26.52 -34.54 -18.10
CA GLY A 182 -26.69 -35.49 -19.20
C GLY A 182 -28.01 -36.26 -19.08
N LEU A 183 -28.37 -37.00 -20.14
CA LEU A 183 -29.59 -37.80 -20.17
C LEU A 183 -29.25 -39.28 -20.44
N ALA A 184 -29.12 -40.06 -19.36
CA ALA A 184 -28.62 -41.43 -19.38
C ALA A 184 -29.37 -42.36 -20.33
N ARG A 185 -30.71 -42.29 -20.31
CA ARG A 185 -31.58 -43.16 -21.13
C ARG A 185 -31.31 -43.06 -22.64
N TYR A 186 -30.83 -41.91 -23.10
CA TYR A 186 -30.63 -41.63 -24.53
C TYR A 186 -29.19 -41.26 -24.87
N ASN A 187 -28.23 -41.58 -23.98
CA ASN A 187 -26.83 -41.18 -24.12
C ASN A 187 -26.63 -39.68 -24.38
N GLY A 188 -27.50 -38.83 -23.81
CA GLY A 188 -27.45 -37.39 -24.02
C GLY A 188 -26.33 -36.74 -23.21
N ILE A 189 -25.54 -35.88 -23.85
CA ILE A 189 -24.40 -35.16 -23.25
C ILE A 189 -24.84 -33.76 -22.83
N GLY A 190 -24.65 -33.39 -21.57
CA GLY A 190 -24.89 -32.05 -21.07
C GLY A 190 -23.80 -31.05 -21.49
N GLY A 191 -24.18 -29.78 -21.67
CA GLY A 191 -23.26 -28.73 -22.10
C GLY A 191 -22.31 -28.26 -20.98
N THR A 192 -21.15 -27.72 -21.36
CA THR A 192 -20.19 -27.14 -20.41
C THR A 192 -20.68 -25.79 -19.87
N GLY A 193 -20.33 -25.49 -18.62
CA GLY A 193 -20.54 -24.17 -18.03
C GLY A 193 -19.44 -23.18 -18.43
N GLY A 194 -19.78 -21.88 -18.46
CA GLY A 194 -18.89 -20.84 -18.97
C GLY A 194 -17.77 -20.48 -17.99
N PHE A 195 -16.59 -20.20 -18.52
CA PHE A 195 -15.44 -19.69 -17.77
C PHE A 195 -15.61 -18.20 -17.45
N ILE A 196 -14.93 -17.75 -16.39
CA ILE A 196 -14.82 -16.33 -16.07
C ILE A 196 -13.38 -15.89 -16.23
N TYR A 197 -13.18 -14.90 -17.08
CA TYR A 197 -11.89 -14.27 -17.33
C TYR A 197 -11.89 -12.80 -16.90
N ILE A 198 -10.73 -12.33 -16.47
CA ILE A 198 -10.43 -10.90 -16.41
C ILE A 198 -9.51 -10.52 -17.56
N ARG A 199 -9.75 -9.35 -18.14
CA ARG A 199 -8.91 -8.76 -19.19
C ARG A 199 -8.57 -7.31 -18.84
N PRO A 200 -7.29 -6.94 -18.69
CA PRO A 200 -6.90 -5.55 -18.54
C PRO A 200 -7.00 -4.79 -19.87
N MET A 201 -7.57 -3.58 -19.84
CA MET A 201 -7.64 -2.65 -20.97
C MET A 201 -6.98 -1.30 -20.64
N GLU A 202 -6.46 -0.60 -21.64
CA GLU A 202 -5.76 0.69 -21.47
C GLU A 202 -6.71 1.86 -21.19
N ASN A 203 -7.95 1.79 -21.69
CA ASN A 203 -8.92 2.87 -21.62
C ASN A 203 -9.69 2.95 -20.28
N LEU A 204 -9.39 2.08 -19.32
CA LEU A 204 -10.02 2.03 -18.00
C LEU A 204 -9.06 2.56 -16.93
N SER A 205 -9.48 3.62 -16.22
CA SER A 205 -8.73 4.19 -15.09
C SER A 205 -9.29 3.69 -13.76
N PHE A 206 -8.41 3.50 -12.78
CA PHE A 206 -8.78 2.95 -11.46
C PHE A 206 -9.71 3.88 -10.66
N ASP A 207 -9.68 5.18 -10.94
CA ASP A 207 -10.46 6.19 -10.20
C ASP A 207 -11.97 6.16 -10.54
N TYR A 208 -12.34 5.66 -11.72
CA TYR A 208 -13.73 5.59 -12.19
C TYR A 208 -14.25 4.16 -12.39
N PHE A 209 -13.37 3.17 -12.25
CA PHE A 209 -13.72 1.78 -12.45
C PHE A 209 -14.48 1.21 -11.25
N SER A 210 -15.77 0.94 -11.43
CA SER A 210 -16.59 0.20 -10.47
C SER A 210 -16.63 -1.27 -10.90
N PHE A 211 -16.01 -2.14 -10.11
CA PHE A 211 -16.09 -3.58 -10.36
C PHE A 211 -17.48 -4.09 -9.91
N PRO A 212 -18.16 -4.92 -10.72
CA PRO A 212 -19.47 -5.46 -10.35
C PRO A 212 -19.39 -6.29 -9.06
N THR A 213 -20.37 -6.12 -8.18
CA THR A 213 -20.43 -6.83 -6.88
C THR A 213 -20.64 -8.34 -7.05
N LYS A 214 -21.24 -8.77 -8.17
CA LYS A 214 -21.51 -10.17 -8.49
C LYS A 214 -21.24 -10.44 -9.97
N VAL A 215 -20.46 -11.48 -10.27
CA VAL A 215 -20.18 -11.98 -11.62
C VAL A 215 -20.47 -13.47 -11.65
N ILE A 216 -21.46 -13.87 -12.44
CA ILE A 216 -21.86 -15.29 -12.59
C ILE A 216 -21.68 -15.67 -14.05
N GLY A 217 -21.01 -16.79 -14.30
CA GLY A 217 -20.85 -17.36 -15.64
C GLY A 217 -22.13 -18.02 -16.12
N GLU A 218 -22.34 -18.07 -17.44
CA GLU A 218 -23.50 -18.74 -18.03
C GLU A 218 -23.49 -20.25 -17.74
N HIS A 219 -24.66 -20.83 -17.49
CA HIS A 219 -24.82 -22.26 -17.23
C HIS A 219 -24.90 -23.07 -18.53
N GLY A 220 -24.30 -24.25 -18.53
CA GLY A 220 -24.43 -25.22 -19.62
C GLY A 220 -25.86 -25.75 -19.70
N GLY A 221 -26.37 -25.92 -20.92
CA GLY A 221 -27.71 -26.49 -21.14
C GLY A 221 -27.72 -28.00 -20.88
N SER A 222 -28.78 -28.50 -20.25
CA SER A 222 -28.97 -29.95 -20.02
C SER A 222 -29.43 -30.68 -21.29
N ALA A 223 -29.09 -31.96 -21.41
CA ALA A 223 -29.58 -32.81 -22.49
C ALA A 223 -31.07 -33.12 -22.28
N THR A 224 -31.85 -33.04 -23.34
CA THR A 224 -33.30 -33.35 -23.33
C THR A 224 -33.63 -34.36 -24.42
N LYS A 225 -34.81 -34.98 -24.34
CA LYS A 225 -35.26 -35.96 -25.35
C LYS A 225 -35.27 -35.39 -26.78
N ALA A 226 -35.55 -34.09 -26.92
CA ALA A 226 -35.55 -33.40 -28.21
C ALA A 226 -34.14 -32.97 -28.65
N LYS A 227 -33.22 -32.76 -27.71
CA LYS A 227 -31.86 -32.29 -27.98
C LYS A 227 -30.87 -33.01 -27.07
N LEU A 228 -30.29 -34.08 -27.62
CA LEU A 228 -29.37 -34.96 -26.90
C LEU A 228 -28.03 -34.30 -26.56
N VAL A 229 -27.65 -33.22 -27.25
CA VAL A 229 -26.44 -32.44 -26.95
C VAL A 229 -26.81 -31.09 -26.36
N GLY A 230 -26.48 -30.91 -25.09
CA GLY A 230 -26.64 -29.68 -24.34
C GLY A 230 -25.83 -28.53 -24.92
N ARG A 231 -26.36 -27.31 -24.86
CA ARG A 231 -25.65 -26.12 -25.35
C ARG A 231 -24.51 -25.77 -24.41
N ASN A 232 -23.31 -25.58 -24.96
CA ASN A 232 -22.20 -25.02 -24.19
C ASN A 232 -22.45 -23.54 -23.89
N ALA A 233 -22.18 -23.15 -22.65
CA ALA A 233 -22.30 -21.79 -22.18
C ALA A 233 -21.20 -20.88 -22.75
N ARG A 234 -21.46 -19.57 -22.80
CA ARG A 234 -20.46 -18.58 -23.20
C ARG A 234 -19.61 -18.13 -22.02
N ASP A 235 -18.33 -17.90 -22.29
CA ASP A 235 -17.42 -17.37 -21.28
C ASP A 235 -17.69 -15.89 -21.00
N THR A 236 -17.61 -15.51 -19.73
CA THR A 236 -17.77 -14.12 -19.28
C THR A 236 -16.41 -13.48 -19.13
N VAL A 237 -16.20 -12.33 -19.78
CA VAL A 237 -14.95 -11.56 -19.69
C VAL A 237 -15.24 -10.23 -19.00
N VAL A 238 -14.55 -9.97 -17.88
CA VAL A 238 -14.64 -8.71 -17.15
C VAL A 238 -13.44 -7.84 -17.50
N ASN A 239 -13.71 -6.65 -18.05
CA ASN A 239 -12.66 -5.71 -18.39
C ASN A 239 -12.24 -4.92 -17.13
N VAL A 240 -10.94 -4.82 -16.90
CA VAL A 240 -10.36 -4.16 -15.72
C VAL A 240 -9.27 -3.17 -16.12
N PRO A 241 -8.89 -2.21 -15.26
CA PRO A 241 -7.70 -1.40 -15.44
C PRO A 241 -6.41 -2.22 -15.28
N LEU A 242 -5.34 -1.79 -15.96
CA LEU A 242 -4.00 -2.38 -15.84
C LEU A 242 -3.45 -2.25 -14.41
N GLY A 243 -2.75 -3.27 -13.92
CA GLY A 243 -2.17 -3.31 -12.56
C GLY A 243 -3.11 -3.82 -11.46
N LEU A 244 -4.27 -4.34 -11.84
CA LEU A 244 -5.24 -4.94 -10.91
C LEU A 244 -4.78 -6.33 -10.44
N VAL A 245 -4.86 -6.56 -9.13
CA VAL A 245 -4.51 -7.83 -8.47
C VAL A 245 -5.77 -8.45 -7.90
N CYS A 246 -6.05 -9.70 -8.27
CA CYS A 246 -7.14 -10.49 -7.71
C CYS A 246 -6.60 -11.38 -6.60
N VAL A 247 -7.18 -11.22 -5.41
CA VAL A 247 -6.76 -11.93 -4.20
C VAL A 247 -7.96 -12.67 -3.63
N ASP A 248 -7.75 -13.91 -3.19
CA ASP A 248 -8.79 -14.68 -2.49
C ASP A 248 -9.04 -14.18 -1.05
N GLU A 249 -10.06 -14.74 -0.40
CA GLU A 249 -10.34 -14.49 1.03
C GLU A 249 -9.13 -14.83 1.93
N GLU A 250 -8.35 -15.84 1.55
CA GLU A 250 -7.17 -16.32 2.27
C GLU A 250 -5.92 -15.46 2.03
N GLY A 251 -5.99 -14.48 1.12
CA GLY A 251 -4.84 -13.62 0.77
C GLY A 251 -3.97 -14.15 -0.36
N THR A 252 -4.31 -15.31 -0.93
CA THR A 252 -3.61 -15.90 -2.08
C THR A 252 -3.92 -15.14 -3.36
N ILE A 253 -2.89 -14.79 -4.13
CA ILE A 253 -3.05 -14.07 -5.40
C ILE A 253 -3.49 -15.06 -6.49
N ARG A 254 -4.65 -14.84 -7.09
CA ARG A 254 -5.16 -15.68 -8.20
C ARG A 254 -4.77 -15.16 -9.57
N ALA A 255 -4.69 -13.84 -9.73
CA ALA A 255 -4.34 -13.22 -11.00
C ALA A 255 -3.74 -11.84 -10.78
N GLN A 256 -2.69 -11.52 -11.54
CA GLN A 256 -2.08 -10.21 -11.59
C GLN A 256 -2.11 -9.67 -13.02
N CYS A 257 -2.89 -8.62 -13.23
CA CYS A 257 -3.15 -8.06 -14.55
C CYS A 257 -2.02 -7.12 -14.99
N THR A 258 -0.87 -7.70 -15.34
CA THR A 258 0.33 -6.95 -15.76
C THR A 258 0.39 -6.74 -17.27
N THR A 259 -0.12 -7.68 -18.06
CA THR A 259 -0.05 -7.65 -19.53
C THR A 259 -1.38 -7.21 -20.12
N LEU A 260 -1.34 -6.20 -20.98
CA LEU A 260 -2.53 -5.69 -21.65
C LEU A 260 -3.24 -6.75 -22.51
N ASN A 261 -4.57 -6.73 -22.53
CA ASN A 261 -5.45 -7.59 -23.34
C ASN A 261 -5.33 -9.10 -23.11
N ARG A 262 -4.40 -9.55 -22.25
CA ARG A 262 -4.26 -10.95 -21.82
C ARG A 262 -5.46 -11.35 -20.97
N LYS A 263 -6.03 -12.51 -21.25
CA LYS A 263 -7.11 -13.08 -20.44
C LYS A 263 -6.50 -13.86 -19.27
N TYR A 264 -6.90 -13.53 -18.05
CA TYR A 264 -6.55 -14.25 -16.84
C TYR A 264 -7.76 -15.06 -16.39
N LEU A 265 -7.62 -16.37 -16.25
CA LEU A 265 -8.69 -17.25 -15.76
C LEU A 265 -8.90 -17.01 -14.27
N LEU A 266 -10.13 -16.67 -13.88
CA LEU A 266 -10.49 -16.53 -12.47
C LEU A 266 -11.24 -17.74 -11.93
N ALA A 267 -12.20 -18.25 -12.70
CA ALA A 267 -13.05 -19.35 -12.27
C ALA A 267 -13.33 -20.30 -13.43
N LYS A 268 -13.13 -21.60 -13.17
CA LYS A 268 -13.32 -22.68 -14.14
C LYS A 268 -14.78 -23.13 -14.18
N GLY A 269 -15.40 -23.15 -15.35
CA GLY A 269 -16.76 -23.65 -15.57
C GLY A 269 -16.87 -25.15 -15.28
N GLY A 270 -18.07 -25.57 -14.87
CA GLY A 270 -18.41 -26.96 -14.60
C GLY A 270 -18.46 -27.81 -15.87
N ARG A 271 -18.09 -29.09 -15.74
CA ARG A 271 -18.20 -30.07 -16.83
C ARG A 271 -19.65 -30.50 -16.99
N GLY A 272 -20.09 -30.64 -18.24
CA GLY A 272 -21.39 -31.21 -18.56
C GLY A 272 -21.42 -32.72 -18.29
N GLY A 273 -22.60 -33.26 -18.00
CA GLY A 273 -22.77 -34.68 -17.73
C GLY A 273 -22.64 -35.52 -19.00
N CYS A 274 -21.83 -36.58 -18.96
CA CYS A 274 -21.56 -37.51 -20.05
C CYS A 274 -21.56 -38.96 -19.53
N ALA A 275 -21.45 -39.94 -20.42
CA ALA A 275 -21.42 -41.36 -20.03
C ALA A 275 -20.32 -41.66 -18.99
N GLU A 276 -19.15 -41.03 -19.12
CA GLU A 276 -18.02 -41.17 -18.18
C GLU A 276 -18.34 -40.64 -16.76
N THR A 277 -19.20 -39.62 -16.67
CA THR A 277 -19.61 -38.99 -15.40
C THR A 277 -20.95 -39.53 -14.89
N SER A 278 -21.41 -40.67 -15.43
CA SER A 278 -22.74 -41.23 -15.15
C SER A 278 -23.87 -40.21 -15.39
N PHE A 279 -23.69 -39.34 -16.39
CA PHE A 279 -24.61 -38.27 -16.79
C PHE A 279 -24.85 -37.17 -15.75
N ASN A 280 -24.10 -37.17 -14.65
CA ASN A 280 -24.13 -36.11 -13.66
C ASN A 280 -23.25 -34.94 -14.10
N SER A 281 -23.77 -33.72 -13.99
CA SER A 281 -22.96 -32.53 -14.21
C SER A 281 -22.16 -32.16 -12.96
N SER A 282 -20.95 -31.64 -13.15
CA SER A 282 -20.20 -31.07 -12.03
C SER A 282 -20.53 -29.59 -11.87
N SER A 283 -20.68 -29.17 -10.62
CA SER A 283 -20.51 -27.76 -10.26
C SER A 283 -19.04 -27.39 -10.44
N SER A 284 -18.77 -26.13 -10.78
CA SER A 284 -17.41 -25.59 -10.93
C SER A 284 -16.51 -26.02 -9.76
N GLN A 285 -15.36 -26.65 -10.05
CA GLN A 285 -14.32 -26.95 -9.05
C GLN A 285 -13.48 -25.72 -8.63
N GLY A 286 -13.84 -24.52 -9.12
CA GLY A 286 -13.38 -23.26 -8.57
C GLY A 286 -14.35 -22.80 -7.51
N SER A 287 -13.88 -22.76 -6.27
CA SER A 287 -14.51 -22.20 -5.07
C SER A 287 -15.51 -21.08 -5.34
N GLU A 288 -16.64 -21.09 -4.63
CA GLU A 288 -17.40 -19.87 -4.32
C GLU A 288 -16.49 -18.96 -3.46
N THR A 289 -15.55 -18.25 -4.08
CA THR A 289 -14.61 -17.37 -3.36
C THR A 289 -15.10 -15.94 -3.42
N ARG A 290 -15.27 -15.28 -2.26
CA ARG A 290 -15.36 -13.81 -2.22
C ARG A 290 -13.96 -13.24 -2.41
N GLY A 291 -13.58 -13.09 -3.67
CA GLY A 291 -12.32 -12.44 -4.01
C GLY A 291 -12.33 -10.95 -3.63
N LYS A 292 -11.20 -10.49 -3.11
CA LYS A 292 -10.88 -9.07 -2.98
C LYS A 292 -10.05 -8.65 -4.18
N VAL A 293 -10.58 -7.70 -4.95
CA VAL A 293 -9.82 -7.09 -6.04
C VAL A 293 -9.11 -5.84 -5.50
N VAL A 294 -7.81 -5.73 -5.75
CA VAL A 294 -6.96 -4.67 -5.20
C VAL A 294 -6.18 -3.99 -6.32
N SER A 295 -6.16 -2.65 -6.36
CA SER A 295 -5.18 -1.93 -7.20
C SER A 295 -3.77 -2.22 -6.72
N GLY A 296 -2.98 -2.91 -7.54
CA GLY A 296 -1.55 -3.02 -7.36
C GLY A 296 -0.87 -1.80 -7.95
N ASN A 297 -0.54 -0.81 -7.12
CA ASN A 297 0.35 0.26 -7.55
C ASN A 297 1.63 0.23 -6.72
N LYS A 298 2.53 -0.71 -7.06
CA LYS A 298 3.96 -0.68 -6.68
C LYS A 298 4.83 -1.35 -7.75
N ARG A 299 5.70 -0.54 -8.38
CA ARG A 299 7.02 -0.99 -8.82
C ARG A 299 7.89 -1.14 -7.57
N GLY A 300 8.44 -2.33 -7.32
CA GLY A 300 9.42 -2.59 -6.27
C GLY A 300 9.46 -4.07 -5.86
N PRO A 301 10.66 -4.66 -5.69
CA PRO A 301 10.89 -6.11 -5.75
C PRO A 301 10.54 -6.78 -4.42
N ILE A 302 10.00 -7.99 -4.47
CA ILE A 302 10.13 -9.06 -3.47
C ILE A 302 9.31 -10.27 -3.98
N TRP A 303 10.05 -11.37 -4.23
CA TRP A 303 9.80 -12.82 -4.01
C TRP A 303 8.34 -13.28 -3.76
N ASP A 304 7.81 -14.39 -4.27
CA ASP A 304 8.40 -15.67 -4.68
C ASP A 304 7.72 -16.26 -5.92
N ARG A 305 8.50 -17.09 -6.61
CA ARG A 305 8.17 -17.94 -7.74
C ARG A 305 6.99 -18.88 -7.38
N TYR A 306 5.94 -18.90 -8.20
CA TYR A 306 4.95 -20.00 -8.20
C TYR A 306 4.50 -20.27 -9.63
N ASP A 307 4.27 -21.55 -9.90
CA ASP A 307 4.15 -22.14 -11.23
C ASP A 307 2.99 -21.55 -12.06
N GLU A 308 3.33 -21.03 -13.23
CA GLU A 308 2.37 -20.62 -14.24
C GLU A 308 1.72 -21.87 -14.85
N VAL A 309 0.44 -22.12 -14.58
CA VAL A 309 -0.33 -23.10 -15.36
C VAL A 309 -0.82 -22.43 -16.63
N THR A 310 -0.05 -22.61 -17.69
CA THR A 310 -0.41 -22.26 -19.07
C THR A 310 -1.42 -23.28 -19.59
N ILE A 311 -2.55 -22.81 -20.14
CA ILE A 311 -3.46 -23.66 -20.90
C ILE A 311 -3.70 -22.96 -22.23
N ASP A 312 -3.10 -23.50 -23.28
CA ASP A 312 -3.38 -23.08 -24.65
C ASP A 312 -4.75 -23.62 -25.09
N SER A 313 -5.34 -22.97 -26.09
CA SER A 313 -6.74 -23.09 -26.52
C SER A 313 -7.17 -24.48 -27.04
N THR A 314 -6.33 -25.51 -26.91
CA THR A 314 -6.59 -26.89 -27.34
C THR A 314 -6.60 -27.91 -26.19
N GLY A 315 -6.31 -27.51 -24.95
CA GLY A 315 -6.49 -28.38 -23.78
C GLY A 315 -5.52 -29.57 -23.67
N GLN A 316 -4.35 -29.49 -24.31
CA GLN A 316 -3.27 -30.48 -24.15
C GLN A 316 -2.19 -29.91 -23.19
N VAL A 317 -1.73 -30.72 -22.24
CA VAL A 317 -0.73 -30.36 -21.22
C VAL A 317 0.65 -30.69 -21.78
N ASP A 318 1.43 -29.68 -22.18
CA ASP A 318 2.84 -29.87 -22.53
C ASP A 318 3.70 -29.80 -21.27
N TRP A 319 4.35 -30.91 -20.94
CA TRP A 319 5.44 -30.96 -19.98
C TRP A 319 6.75 -30.79 -20.75
N GLN A 320 7.41 -29.64 -20.60
CA GLN A 320 8.84 -29.54 -20.87
C GLN A 320 9.61 -29.52 -19.55
N PRO A 321 10.56 -30.44 -19.31
CA PRO A 321 11.40 -30.38 -18.13
C PRO A 321 12.43 -29.27 -18.32
N SER A 322 12.38 -28.27 -17.44
CA SER A 322 13.41 -27.24 -17.33
C SER A 322 14.63 -27.78 -16.58
N GLU A 323 15.81 -27.57 -17.16
CA GLU A 323 17.12 -27.84 -16.54
C GLU A 323 17.18 -27.32 -15.09
N GLN A 324 17.53 -28.22 -14.18
CA GLN A 324 17.77 -27.93 -12.78
C GLN A 324 19.14 -27.24 -12.64
N SER A 325 19.18 -26.04 -12.05
CA SER A 325 20.35 -25.61 -11.28
C SER A 325 20.01 -25.80 -9.79
N GLU A 326 20.27 -27.01 -9.29
CA GLU A 326 20.38 -27.25 -7.86
C GLU A 326 21.64 -26.55 -7.34
N ASN A 327 21.51 -25.81 -6.25
CA ASN A 327 22.66 -25.48 -5.43
C ASN A 327 22.27 -25.62 -3.96
N SER A 328 22.24 -26.87 -3.52
CA SER A 328 22.44 -27.26 -2.12
C SER A 328 23.42 -28.41 -2.13
N GLY A 329 24.61 -28.17 -1.56
CA GLY A 329 25.77 -29.03 -1.72
C GLY A 329 25.59 -30.48 -1.27
N SER A 330 26.02 -31.40 -2.12
CA SER A 330 26.59 -32.69 -1.77
C SER A 330 27.72 -33.04 -2.76
N THR A 331 28.84 -33.47 -2.22
CA THR A 331 30.20 -33.47 -2.78
C THR A 331 30.51 -34.50 -3.89
N GLU A 332 29.54 -34.87 -4.73
CA GLU A 332 29.73 -35.93 -5.75
C GLU A 332 29.59 -35.45 -7.22
N GLY A 333 29.06 -34.24 -7.46
CA GLY A 333 28.85 -33.71 -8.83
C GLY A 333 30.10 -33.23 -9.57
N SER A 334 31.24 -33.06 -8.88
CA SER A 334 32.46 -32.43 -9.41
C SER A 334 33.23 -33.30 -10.43
N ALA A 335 33.08 -34.63 -10.38
CA ALA A 335 33.83 -35.54 -11.26
C ALA A 335 33.17 -35.74 -12.63
N LEU A 336 31.84 -35.78 -12.68
CA LEU A 336 31.07 -35.97 -13.92
C LEU A 336 31.05 -34.71 -14.80
N GLU A 337 30.99 -33.53 -14.20
CA GLU A 337 31.11 -32.26 -14.95
C GLU A 337 32.51 -32.08 -15.56
N ARG A 338 33.57 -32.61 -14.92
CA ARG A 338 34.92 -32.56 -15.49
C ARG A 338 35.07 -33.48 -16.70
N LEU A 339 34.53 -34.70 -16.61
CA LEU A 339 34.53 -35.65 -17.73
C LEU A 339 33.68 -35.17 -18.91
N LEU A 340 32.53 -34.54 -18.65
CA LEU A 340 31.68 -33.99 -19.72
C LEU A 340 32.35 -32.82 -20.44
N ASN A 341 33.06 -31.95 -19.71
CA ASN A 341 33.82 -30.85 -20.31
C ASN A 341 35.05 -31.34 -21.10
N GLU A 342 35.73 -32.41 -20.67
CA GLU A 342 36.81 -33.04 -21.45
C GLU A 342 36.30 -33.64 -22.76
N ILE A 343 35.14 -34.30 -22.73
CA ILE A 343 34.51 -34.90 -23.93
C ILE A 343 34.07 -33.83 -24.92
N ASP A 344 33.55 -32.69 -24.46
CA ASP A 344 33.15 -31.58 -25.32
C ASP A 344 34.35 -30.79 -25.89
N GLU A 345 35.46 -30.71 -25.16
CA GLU A 345 36.72 -30.18 -25.71
C GLU A 345 37.32 -31.09 -26.79
N GLU A 346 37.28 -32.42 -26.62
CA GLU A 346 37.75 -33.36 -27.64
C GLU A 346 36.87 -33.35 -28.90
N LYS A 347 35.54 -33.25 -28.75
CA LYS A 347 34.62 -33.10 -29.88
C LYS A 347 34.85 -31.80 -30.64
N ASN A 348 35.12 -30.70 -29.94
CA ASN A 348 35.44 -29.42 -30.59
C ASN A 348 36.81 -29.45 -31.30
N LYS A 349 37.82 -30.12 -30.76
CA LYS A 349 39.11 -30.34 -31.45
C LYS A 349 38.93 -31.20 -32.71
N SER A 350 38.11 -32.25 -32.66
CA SER A 350 37.76 -33.10 -33.81
C SER A 350 37.02 -32.32 -34.91
N GLY A 351 36.06 -31.46 -34.52
CA GLY A 351 35.34 -30.59 -35.45
C GLY A 351 36.24 -29.56 -36.15
N ARG A 352 37.20 -28.99 -35.41
CA ARG A 352 38.18 -28.04 -35.95
C ARG A 352 39.14 -28.71 -36.93
N LEU A 353 39.63 -29.92 -36.61
CA LEU A 353 40.45 -30.72 -37.52
C LEU A 353 39.70 -31.13 -38.79
N LYS A 354 38.41 -31.47 -38.69
CA LYS A 354 37.57 -31.71 -39.88
C LYS A 354 37.42 -30.46 -40.75
N GLN A 355 37.24 -29.29 -40.16
CA GLN A 355 37.15 -28.03 -40.90
C GLN A 355 38.48 -27.61 -41.54
N GLU A 356 39.62 -27.87 -40.88
CA GLU A 356 40.94 -27.63 -41.45
C GLU A 356 41.28 -28.63 -42.56
N LEU A 357 40.89 -29.90 -42.43
CA LEU A 357 41.02 -30.91 -43.48
C LEU A 357 40.17 -30.56 -44.72
N ILE A 358 38.94 -30.08 -44.51
CA ILE A 358 38.05 -29.61 -45.59
C ILE A 358 38.62 -28.34 -46.26
N ARG A 359 39.27 -27.44 -45.51
CA ARG A 359 39.97 -26.28 -46.10
C ARG A 359 41.22 -26.69 -46.89
N ALA A 360 42.00 -27.65 -46.38
CA ALA A 360 43.18 -28.17 -47.05
C ALA A 360 42.82 -28.95 -48.34
N LEU A 361 41.66 -29.62 -48.38
CA LEU A 361 41.15 -30.30 -49.57
C LEU A 361 40.58 -29.33 -50.62
N ASN A 362 40.04 -28.18 -50.21
CA ASN A 362 39.44 -27.20 -51.12
C ASN A 362 40.46 -26.22 -51.75
N HIS A 363 41.64 -26.06 -51.14
CA HIS A 363 42.77 -25.35 -51.73
C HIS A 363 43.77 -26.38 -52.24
N GLY A 364 43.65 -26.75 -53.53
CA GLY A 364 44.43 -27.81 -54.16
C GLY A 364 45.95 -27.59 -54.14
N SER A 365 46.59 -27.96 -53.03
CA SER A 365 48.04 -28.06 -52.89
C SER A 365 48.39 -29.02 -51.75
N VAL A 366 48.23 -30.33 -51.97
CA VAL A 366 48.96 -31.36 -51.23
C VAL A 366 49.38 -32.44 -52.23
N THR A 367 50.63 -32.35 -52.68
CA THR A 367 51.41 -33.50 -53.15
C THR A 367 51.77 -34.37 -51.94
N PHE A 368 51.68 -35.68 -52.12
CA PHE A 368 51.85 -36.78 -51.14
C PHE A 368 52.83 -36.54 -49.98
#